data_AF-B1MU79-F1
#
_entry.id   AF-B1MU79-F1
#
_cell.length_a   1.000
_cell.length_b   1.000
_cell.length_c   1.000
_cell.angle_alpha   90.00
_cell.angle_beta   90.00
_cell.angle_gamma   90.00
#
_symmetry.space_group_name_H-M   'P 1'
#
loop_
_entity.id
_entity.type
_entity.pdbx_description
1 polymer ?
#
loop_
_entity_poly.entity_id
_entity_poly.type
_entity_poly.pdbx_seq_one_letter_code
_entity_poly.pdbx_strand_id
1 'polypeptide(L)'
;MSGGYWTGKPIPGKNNNASRVTMNLLTSAGIPVRTVSVYKILHDKVIVSDGRHTEVGSFNYSRAADRSNSENVLVVWDDPVLARSYLNHWTSRWAQGTDWKQTY
;
A
#
# COMPACT_ATOMS: atom_id res chain seq x y z
N MET A 1 -18.84 -2.82 0.58
CA MET A 1 -17.82 -2.87 1.65
C MET A 1 -16.48 -2.57 0.99
N SER A 2 -16.03 -1.33 1.06
CA SER A 2 -14.80 -0.88 0.41
C SER A 2 -13.62 -1.09 1.36
N GLY A 3 -12.70 -1.97 0.96
CA GLY A 3 -11.46 -2.25 1.67
C GLY A 3 -10.34 -1.40 1.08
N GLY A 4 -9.79 -0.49 1.87
CA GLY A 4 -8.56 0.21 1.56
C GLY A 4 -7.37 -0.68 1.90
N TYR A 5 -6.56 -1.05 0.91
CA TYR A 5 -5.34 -1.84 1.09
C TYR A 5 -4.13 -0.91 1.24
N TRP A 6 -3.47 -0.99 2.40
CA TRP A 6 -2.29 -0.20 2.74
C TRP A 6 -1.00 -0.86 2.23
N THR A 7 -0.19 -0.16 1.44
CA THR A 7 1.16 -0.62 1.05
C THR A 7 2.23 0.37 1.53
N GLY A 8 2.88 0.06 2.65
CA GLY A 8 4.12 0.72 3.08
C GLY A 8 5.28 -0.27 3.06
N LYS A 9 6.33 -0.02 2.25
CA LYS A 9 7.55 -0.84 2.29
C LYS A 9 8.41 -0.48 3.50
N PRO A 10 8.96 -1.48 4.22
CA PRO A 10 10.06 -1.28 5.16
C PRO A 10 11.39 -1.10 4.41
N ILE A 11 12.23 -0.13 4.80
CA ILE A 11 13.57 0.13 4.21
C ILE A 11 14.61 -0.75 4.95
N PRO A 12 15.50 -1.49 4.26
CA PRO A 12 16.56 -2.27 4.92
C PRO A 12 17.56 -1.34 5.63
N GLY A 13 17.84 -1.61 6.92
CA GLY A 13 18.81 -0.87 7.73
C GLY A 13 18.23 0.18 8.69
N LYS A 14 16.92 0.46 8.65
CA LYS A 14 16.21 1.19 9.70
C LYS A 14 15.39 0.20 10.54
N ASN A 15 15.34 0.39 11.86
CA ASN A 15 14.50 -0.40 12.76
C ASN A 15 13.03 -0.40 12.29
N ASN A 16 12.63 -1.47 11.59
CA ASN A 16 11.30 -1.62 10.98
C ASN A 16 10.21 -2.05 11.98
N ASN A 17 10.41 -1.77 13.26
CA ASN A 17 9.46 -2.12 14.32
C ASN A 17 8.10 -1.47 14.05
N ALA A 18 8.06 -0.21 13.59
CA ALA A 18 6.81 0.47 13.27
C ALA A 18 6.06 -0.20 12.10
N SER A 19 6.75 -0.60 11.03
CA SER A 19 6.12 -1.33 9.91
C SER A 19 5.63 -2.71 10.36
N ARG A 20 6.39 -3.46 11.15
CA ARG A 20 5.97 -4.75 11.71
C ARG A 20 4.74 -4.61 12.61
N VAL A 21 4.73 -3.64 13.52
CA VAL A 21 3.59 -3.33 14.39
C VAL A 21 2.36 -2.97 13.56
N THR A 22 2.52 -2.13 12.53
CA THR A 22 1.41 -1.75 11.64
C THR A 22 0.86 -2.97 10.89
N MET A 23 1.73 -3.82 10.33
CA MET A 23 1.30 -5.04 9.64
C MET A 23 0.62 -6.03 10.60
N ASN A 24 1.12 -6.19 11.83
CA ASN A 24 0.49 -7.01 12.86
C ASN A 24 -0.89 -6.46 13.26
N LEU A 25 -1.04 -5.13 13.38
CA LEU A 25 -2.33 -4.49 13.69
C LEU A 25 -3.37 -4.74 12.59
N LEU A 26 -2.98 -4.57 11.33
CA LEU A 26 -3.87 -4.81 10.18
C LEU A 26 -4.32 -6.27 10.12
N THR A 27 -3.39 -7.22 10.26
CA THR A 27 -3.75 -8.65 10.23
C THR A 27 -4.57 -9.07 11.45
N SER A 28 -4.31 -8.50 12.64
CA SER A 28 -5.16 -8.70 13.83
C SER A 28 -6.58 -8.19 13.63
N ALA A 29 -6.78 -7.15 12.82
CA ALA A 29 -8.09 -6.63 12.45
C ALA A 29 -8.76 -7.42 11.30
N GLY A 30 -8.17 -8.52 10.85
CA GLY A 30 -8.69 -9.33 9.74
C GLY A 30 -8.46 -8.72 8.36
N ILE A 31 -7.63 -7.68 8.24
CA ILE A 31 -7.27 -7.08 6.95
C ILE A 31 -6.12 -7.90 6.35
N PRO A 32 -6.30 -8.50 5.15
CA PRO A 32 -5.23 -9.25 4.49
C PRO A 32 -4.04 -8.35 4.15
N VAL A 33 -2.84 -8.78 4.53
CA VAL A 33 -1.58 -8.08 4.23
C VAL A 33 -0.62 -9.05 3.55
N ARG A 34 0.03 -8.59 2.48
CA ARG A 34 1.07 -9.33 1.78
C ARG A 34 2.33 -8.51 1.63
N THR A 35 3.47 -9.20 1.66
CA THR A 35 4.76 -8.63 1.25
C THR A 35 5.15 -9.19 -0.11
N VAL A 36 5.74 -8.35 -0.97
CA VAL A 36 6.13 -8.71 -2.33
C VAL A 36 7.63 -8.48 -2.49
N SER A 37 8.37 -9.56 -2.75
CA SER A 37 9.84 -9.58 -2.84
C SER A 37 10.39 -9.87 -4.24
N VAL A 38 9.54 -10.24 -5.20
CA VAL A 38 9.93 -10.52 -6.60
C VAL A 38 10.52 -9.30 -7.32
N TYR A 39 10.22 -8.09 -6.85
CA TYR A 39 10.81 -6.85 -7.34
C TYR A 39 11.86 -6.32 -6.36
N LYS A 40 12.95 -5.75 -6.89
CA LYS A 40 13.96 -5.05 -6.08
C LYS A 40 13.29 -4.01 -5.15
N ILE A 41 12.39 -3.20 -5.70
CA ILE A 41 11.55 -2.26 -4.95
C ILE A 41 10.13 -2.27 -5.53
N LEU A 42 9.11 -2.51 -4.70
CA LEU A 42 7.72 -2.19 -5.02
C LEU A 42 7.53 -0.75 -4.57
N HIS A 43 7.55 0.19 -5.52
CA HIS A 43 7.62 1.63 -5.23
C HIS A 43 6.28 2.35 -5.42
N ASP A 44 5.22 1.62 -5.68
CA ASP A 44 3.89 2.15 -5.86
C ASP A 44 3.35 2.68 -4.52
N LYS A 45 2.75 3.87 -4.54
CA LYS A 45 1.92 4.40 -3.46
C LYS A 45 0.57 4.72 -4.08
N VAL A 46 -0.35 3.79 -3.92
CA VAL A 46 -1.63 3.79 -4.63
C VAL A 46 -2.71 3.31 -3.69
N ILE A 47 -3.85 4.00 -3.69
CA ILE A 47 -5.11 3.49 -3.16
C ILE A 47 -6.13 3.46 -4.29
N VAL A 48 -6.80 2.31 -4.45
CA VAL A 48 -8.00 2.19 -5.28
C VAL A 48 -9.17 1.92 -4.35
N SER A 49 -10.20 2.78 -4.37
CA SER A 49 -11.39 2.62 -3.52
C SER A 49 -12.66 2.50 -4.36
N ASP A 50 -13.58 1.65 -3.87
CA ASP A 50 -14.90 1.36 -4.46
C ASP A 50 -14.89 0.94 -5.94
N GLY A 51 -13.72 0.62 -6.50
CA GLY A 51 -13.53 0.39 -7.93
C GLY A 51 -13.78 1.62 -8.80
N ARG A 52 -13.74 2.84 -8.22
CA ARG A 52 -14.10 4.09 -8.89
C ARG A 52 -13.12 5.25 -8.63
N HIS A 53 -12.37 5.22 -7.53
CA HIS A 53 -11.45 6.30 -7.19
C HIS A 53 -10.02 5.77 -7.14
N THR A 54 -9.08 6.60 -7.60
CA THR A 54 -7.66 6.27 -7.58
C THR A 54 -6.88 7.42 -6.95
N GLU A 55 -6.12 7.13 -5.91
CA GLU A 55 -5.09 8.01 -5.36
C GLU A 55 -3.72 7.50 -5.81
N VAL A 56 -2.88 8.39 -6.33
CA VAL A 56 -1.49 8.11 -6.73
C VAL A 56 -0.60 9.31 -6.46
N GLY A 57 0.71 9.07 -6.29
CA GLY A 57 1.67 10.15 -6.19
C GLY A 57 3.04 9.70 -5.70
N SER A 58 3.85 10.68 -5.27
CA SER A 58 5.13 10.41 -4.62
C SER A 58 4.96 10.10 -3.12
N PHE A 59 3.82 10.48 -2.54
CA PHE A 59 3.54 10.41 -1.11
C PHE A 59 3.62 8.98 -0.55
N ASN A 60 4.61 8.72 0.30
CA ASN A 60 4.68 7.47 1.07
C ASN A 60 3.76 7.54 2.30
N TYR A 61 3.02 6.47 2.64
CA TYR A 61 2.20 6.41 3.86
C TYR A 61 3.06 6.36 5.14
N SER A 62 3.65 7.50 5.50
CA SER A 62 4.64 7.66 6.56
C SER A 62 4.59 9.07 7.14
N ARG A 63 5.05 9.23 8.38
CA ARG A 63 5.11 10.55 9.03
C ARG A 63 6.01 11.56 8.30
N ALA A 64 7.07 11.11 7.64
CA ALA A 64 7.99 11.99 6.93
C ALA A 64 7.34 12.62 5.69
N ALA A 65 6.56 11.84 4.93
CA ALA A 65 5.81 12.34 3.79
C ALA A 65 4.73 13.36 4.20
N ASP A 66 4.05 13.11 5.33
CA ASP A 66 3.02 14.01 5.89
C ASP A 66 3.60 15.35 6.42
N ARG A 67 4.81 15.32 6.99
CA ARG A 67 5.30 16.43 7.82
C ARG A 67 6.52 17.17 7.28
N SER A 68 7.26 16.59 6.33
CA SER A 68 8.63 17.07 6.07
C SER A 68 9.06 16.99 4.61
N ASN A 69 8.69 15.93 3.89
CA ASN A 69 9.09 15.79 2.51
C ASN A 69 8.24 16.68 1.59
N SER A 70 8.86 17.14 0.51
CA SER A 70 8.10 17.65 -0.63
C SER A 70 7.50 16.47 -1.39
N GLU A 71 6.18 16.34 -1.35
CA GLU A 71 5.44 15.23 -1.97
C GLU A 71 4.25 15.77 -2.77
N ASN A 72 3.74 14.98 -3.71
CA ASN A 72 2.48 15.25 -4.39
C ASN A 72 1.52 14.06 -4.27
N VAL A 73 0.23 14.36 -4.32
CA VAL A 73 -0.88 13.40 -4.40
C VAL A 73 -1.85 13.89 -5.46
N LEU A 74 -2.27 12.99 -6.35
CA LEU A 74 -3.39 13.19 -7.26
C LEU A 74 -4.49 12.21 -6.88
N VAL A 75 -5.70 12.73 -6.68
CA VAL A 75 -6.90 11.92 -6.51
C VAL A 75 -7.79 12.10 -7.73
N VAL A 76 -8.04 11.00 -8.43
CA VAL A 76 -9.00 10.95 -9.53
C VAL A 76 -10.31 10.37 -9.00
N TRP A 77 -11.34 11.22 -8.97
CA TRP A 77 -12.65 10.85 -8.44
C TRP A 77 -13.56 10.33 -9.55
N ASP A 78 -14.23 9.20 -9.28
CA ASP A 78 -15.30 8.65 -10.10
C ASP A 78 -14.91 8.35 -11.54
N ASP A 79 -13.75 7.71 -11.69
CA ASP A 79 -13.27 7.15 -12.95
C ASP A 79 -13.10 5.64 -12.79
N PRO A 80 -14.16 4.84 -13.06
CA PRO A 80 -14.09 3.39 -12.96
C PRO A 80 -13.14 2.75 -13.99
N VAL A 81 -12.85 3.42 -15.10
CA VAL A 81 -11.93 2.91 -16.13
C VAL A 81 -10.51 2.98 -15.61
N LEU A 82 -10.10 4.14 -15.08
CA LEU A 82 -8.79 4.31 -14.47
C LEU A 82 -8.62 3.42 -13.23
N ALA A 83 -9.63 3.40 -12.35
CA ALA A 83 -9.62 2.56 -11.16
C ALA A 83 -9.47 1.08 -11.49
N ARG A 84 -10.12 0.59 -12.58
CA ARG A 84 -9.95 -0.79 -13.05
C ARG A 84 -8.52 -1.07 -13.52
N SER A 85 -7.90 -0.14 -14.24
CA SER A 85 -6.52 -0.28 -14.69
C SER A 85 -5.56 -0.43 -13.51
N TYR A 86 -5.66 0.45 -12.51
CA TYR A 86 -4.84 0.38 -11.30
C TYR A 86 -5.15 -0.85 -10.43
N LEU A 87 -6.42 -1.26 -10.36
CA LEU A 87 -6.79 -2.49 -9.65
C LEU A 87 -6.17 -3.72 -10.31
N ASN A 88 -6.19 -3.82 -11.64
CA ASN A 88 -5.54 -4.92 -12.37
C ASN A 88 -4.02 -4.94 -12.12
N HIS A 89 -3.39 -3.75 -12.12
CA HIS A 89 -1.97 -3.61 -11.79
C HIS A 89 -1.69 -4.08 -10.36
N TRP A 90 -2.51 -3.68 -9.37
CA TRP A 90 -2.40 -4.11 -7.98
C TRP A 90 -2.59 -5.63 -7.85
N THR A 91 -3.60 -6.21 -8.51
CA THR A 91 -3.91 -7.63 -8.46
C THR A 91 -2.74 -8.49 -8.95
N SER A 92 -2.02 -8.06 -9.99
CA SER A 92 -0.85 -8.81 -10.46
C SER A 92 0.30 -8.83 -9.46
N ARG A 93 0.47 -7.78 -8.63
CA ARG A 93 1.48 -7.75 -7.55
C ARG A 93 1.00 -8.57 -6.36
N TRP A 94 -0.29 -8.47 -6.02
CA TRP A 94 -0.91 -9.24 -4.95
C TRP A 94 -0.76 -10.75 -5.16
N ALA A 95 -0.92 -11.22 -6.39
CA ALA A 95 -0.75 -12.63 -6.76
C ALA A 95 0.68 -13.15 -6.55
N GLN A 96 1.68 -12.26 -6.59
CA GLN A 96 3.10 -12.57 -6.36
C GLN A 96 3.53 -12.33 -4.90
N GLY A 97 2.59 -11.99 -4.02
CA GLY A 97 2.84 -11.67 -2.62
C GLY A 97 2.73 -12.87 -1.70
N THR A 98 3.48 -12.82 -0.60
CA THR A 98 3.40 -13.77 0.52
C THR A 98 2.62 -13.14 1.65
N ASP A 99 1.64 -13.88 2.20
CA ASP A 99 0.84 -13.44 3.34
C ASP A 99 1.74 -13.09 4.53
N TRP A 100 1.48 -11.93 5.14
CA TRP A 100 2.13 -11.54 6.37
C TRP A 100 1.58 -12.38 7.53
N LYS A 101 2.45 -13.21 8.10
CA LYS A 101 2.16 -13.90 9.35
C LYS A 101 2.66 -13.03 10.50
N GLN A 102 1.84 -12.90 11.54
CA GLN A 102 2.21 -12.11 12.71
C GLN A 102 3.55 -12.61 13.27
N THR A 103 4.50 -11.68 13.42
CA THR A 103 5.79 -11.96 14.04
C THR A 103 5.82 -11.18 15.34
N TYR A 104 5.63 -11.88 16.46
CA TYR A 104 5.83 -11.36 17.81
C TYR A 104 7.31 -11.41 18.16
#